data_AF-A0A3D4CU09-F1
#
_entry.id   AF-A0A3D4CU09-F1
#
_cell.length_a   1.000
_cell.length_b   1.000
_cell.length_c   1.000
_cell.angle_alpha   90.00
_cell.angle_beta   90.00
_cell.angle_gamma   90.00
#
_symmetry.space_group_name_H-M   'P 1'
#
loop_
_entity.id
_entity.type
_entity.pdbx_description
1 polymer ?
#
loop_
_entity_poly.entity_id
_entity_poly.type
_entity_poly.pdbx_seq_one_letter_code
_entity_poly.pdbx_strand_id
1 'polypeptide(L)'
;MNRVILTLTTALMLLPMLAGAADIRLKVKNSTLGSERKGETRKSQRQLEIEIDNRDREDYEGVTLEWVVIARDIRNRKLSIASRGSRQIDIPADEEMEVTSSPYSFSKKDGEVRELRENRFRPDRPQFDVEPDSGTRYAGYIVTLTKDDEVIAEAATTGMKKRMAPLLSKDKKK
;
A
#
# COMPACT_ATOMS: atom_id res chain seq x y z
N MET A 1 -5.47 -43.46 61.02
CA MET A 1 -5.34 -43.90 59.62
C MET A 1 -6.37 -43.17 58.77
N ASN A 2 -5.85 -42.46 57.76
CA ASN A 2 -6.45 -41.90 56.53
C ASN A 2 -7.75 -41.09 56.62
N ARG A 3 -7.59 -39.76 56.69
CA ARG A 3 -8.55 -38.80 56.12
C ARG A 3 -8.10 -38.46 54.70
N VAL A 4 -8.88 -38.89 53.71
CA VAL A 4 -8.70 -38.49 52.30
C VAL A 4 -9.38 -37.14 52.12
N ILE A 5 -8.60 -36.09 51.91
CA ILE A 5 -9.08 -34.76 51.53
C ILE A 5 -9.29 -34.80 50.01
N LEU A 6 -10.56 -34.77 49.59
CA LEU A 6 -10.93 -34.65 48.19
C LEU A 6 -10.88 -33.17 47.81
N THR A 7 -9.77 -32.72 47.23
CA THR A 7 -9.71 -31.39 46.59
C THR A 7 -10.46 -31.45 45.28
N LEU A 8 -11.66 -30.84 45.26
CA LEU A 8 -12.44 -30.61 44.05
C LEU A 8 -11.77 -29.46 43.26
N THR A 9 -10.86 -29.80 42.35
CA THR A 9 -10.29 -28.86 41.39
C THR A 9 -11.34 -28.52 40.35
N THR A 10 -12.01 -27.38 40.50
CA THR A 10 -12.79 -26.75 39.43
C THR A 10 -11.83 -26.27 38.34
N ALA A 11 -11.52 -27.16 37.41
CA ALA A 11 -10.94 -26.82 36.12
C ALA A 11 -12.00 -26.04 35.32
N LEU A 12 -12.02 -24.72 35.47
CA LEU A 12 -12.75 -23.83 34.58
C LEU A 12 -12.11 -23.98 33.21
N MET A 13 -12.77 -24.73 32.33
CA MET A 13 -12.40 -24.85 30.94
C MET A 13 -12.40 -23.45 30.31
N LEU A 14 -11.21 -22.88 30.13
CA LEU A 14 -10.95 -21.87 29.12
C LEU A 14 -11.17 -22.55 27.77
N LEU A 15 -12.44 -22.63 27.37
CA LEU A 15 -12.79 -22.87 25.98
C LEU A 15 -12.05 -21.80 25.18
N PRO A 16 -11.20 -22.16 24.21
CA PRO A 16 -10.75 -21.18 23.26
C PRO A 16 -12.02 -20.65 22.59
N MET A 17 -12.37 -19.40 22.86
CA MET A 17 -13.27 -18.69 21.97
C MET A 17 -12.63 -18.86 20.60
N LEU A 18 -13.30 -19.62 19.75
CA LEU A 18 -12.99 -19.67 18.33
C LEU A 18 -13.19 -18.23 17.88
N ALA A 19 -12.10 -17.46 17.90
CA ALA A 19 -12.07 -16.12 17.33
C ALA A 19 -12.57 -16.31 15.89
N GLY A 20 -13.78 -15.83 15.63
CA GLY A 20 -14.26 -15.71 14.27
C GLY A 20 -13.22 -14.90 13.50
N ALA A 21 -12.91 -15.30 12.28
CA ALA A 21 -12.10 -14.45 11.42
C ALA A 21 -12.82 -13.09 11.32
N ALA A 22 -12.10 -12.01 11.61
CA ALA A 22 -12.65 -10.66 11.58
C ALA A 22 -13.36 -10.39 10.24
N ASP A 23 -14.62 -9.94 10.25
CA ASP A 23 -15.34 -9.51 9.04
C ASP A 23 -15.12 -8.00 8.82
N ILE A 24 -13.87 -7.64 8.54
CA ILE A 24 -13.47 -6.27 8.22
C ILE A 24 -13.18 -6.17 6.71
N ARG A 25 -13.82 -5.21 6.06
CA ARG A 25 -13.62 -4.93 4.63
C ARG A 25 -12.87 -3.63 4.43
N LEU A 26 -12.00 -3.65 3.43
CA LEU A 26 -11.18 -2.51 3.04
C LEU A 26 -11.51 -2.10 1.61
N LYS A 27 -11.86 -0.83 1.43
CA LYS A 27 -11.99 -0.20 0.12
C LYS A 27 -11.01 0.96 0.02
N VAL A 28 -10.10 0.86 -0.95
CA VAL A 28 -8.99 1.81 -1.08
C VAL A 28 -9.07 2.54 -2.41
N LYS A 29 -9.02 3.86 -2.34
CA LYS A 29 -9.06 4.76 -3.49
C LYS A 29 -7.81 5.64 -3.50
N ASN A 30 -7.27 5.88 -4.69
CA ASN A 30 -6.10 6.73 -4.89
C ASN A 30 -6.52 8.11 -5.43
N SER A 31 -6.84 9.00 -4.50
CA SER A 31 -7.35 10.33 -4.78
C SER A 31 -6.27 11.31 -5.22
N THR A 32 -6.67 12.28 -6.04
CA THR A 32 -5.78 13.32 -6.55
C THR A 32 -5.97 14.58 -5.73
N LEU A 33 -4.89 15.05 -5.11
CA LEU A 33 -4.89 16.30 -4.33
C LEU A 33 -4.57 17.52 -5.21
N GLY A 34 -3.85 17.29 -6.31
CA GLY A 34 -3.52 18.34 -7.26
C GLY A 34 -2.52 17.88 -8.32
N SER A 35 -2.34 18.71 -9.34
CA SER A 35 -1.26 18.53 -10.31
C SER A 35 -0.69 19.86 -10.73
N GLU A 36 0.63 19.89 -10.90
CA GLU A 36 1.39 21.04 -11.36
C GLU A 36 2.16 20.67 -12.62
N ARG A 37 2.32 21.62 -13.54
CA ARG A 37 3.18 21.47 -14.72
C ARG A 37 4.22 22.58 -14.73
N LYS A 38 5.50 22.21 -14.86
CA LYS A 38 6.62 23.12 -15.05
C LYS A 38 7.44 22.66 -16.25
N GLY A 39 7.30 23.38 -17.36
CA GLY A 39 7.88 22.99 -18.65
C GLY A 39 7.35 21.63 -19.12
N GLU A 40 8.28 20.72 -19.42
CA GLU A 40 8.02 19.32 -19.82
C GLU A 40 7.70 18.39 -18.64
N THR A 41 7.83 18.87 -17.40
CA THR A 41 7.60 18.06 -16.22
C THR A 41 6.20 18.29 -15.65
N ARG A 42 5.46 17.21 -15.46
CA ARG A 42 4.19 17.17 -14.71
C ARG A 42 4.40 16.46 -13.39
N LYS A 43 3.96 17.10 -12.29
CA LYS A 43 3.89 16.50 -10.95
C LYS A 43 2.42 16.28 -10.58
N SER A 44 2.11 15.12 -10.03
CA SER A 44 0.78 14.79 -9.50
C SER A 44 0.90 14.41 -8.04
N GLN A 45 0.21 15.14 -7.17
CA GLN A 45 0.10 14.86 -5.75
C GLN A 45 -1.19 14.08 -5.48
N ARG A 46 -1.08 13.04 -4.66
CA ARG A 46 -2.12 12.04 -4.44
C ARG A 46 -2.10 11.56 -2.99
N GLN A 47 -3.16 10.88 -2.59
CA GLN A 47 -3.34 10.32 -1.25
C GLN A 47 -4.23 9.08 -1.34
N LEU A 48 -4.00 8.09 -0.48
CA LEU A 48 -4.94 6.99 -0.34
C LEU A 48 -6.06 7.43 0.60
N GLU A 49 -7.30 7.22 0.16
CA GLU A 49 -8.51 7.18 0.98
C GLU A 49 -8.79 5.70 1.26
N ILE A 50 -8.80 5.31 2.53
CA ILE A 50 -8.96 3.94 2.99
C ILE A 50 -10.26 3.90 3.80
N GLU A 51 -11.30 3.40 3.17
CA GLU A 51 -12.57 3.08 3.82
C GLU A 51 -12.44 1.71 4.50
N ILE A 52 -12.80 1.67 5.79
CA ILE A 52 -12.78 0.48 6.65
C ILE A 52 -14.22 0.25 7.08
N ASP A 53 -14.78 -0.90 6.71
CA ASP A 53 -16.15 -1.33 7.03
C ASP A 53 -16.02 -2.53 7.99
N ASN A 54 -16.30 -2.29 9.28
CA ASN A 54 -16.33 -3.33 10.30
C ASN A 54 -17.74 -3.90 10.42
N ARG A 55 -17.89 -5.18 10.08
CA ARG A 55 -19.19 -5.88 10.12
C ARG A 55 -19.34 -6.79 11.32
N ASP A 56 -18.32 -6.82 12.17
CA ASP A 56 -18.41 -7.47 13.45
C ASP A 56 -19.10 -6.55 14.46
N ARG A 57 -19.67 -7.20 15.48
CA ARG A 57 -20.35 -6.53 16.60
C ARG A 57 -19.37 -6.06 17.69
N GLU A 58 -18.07 -6.22 17.45
CA GLU A 58 -17.01 -5.92 18.40
C GLU A 58 -16.12 -4.79 17.86
N ASP A 59 -15.70 -3.93 18.78
CA ASP A 59 -14.71 -2.89 18.50
C ASP A 59 -13.32 -3.52 18.40
N TYR A 60 -12.50 -3.01 17.47
CA TYR A 60 -11.09 -3.36 17.41
C TYR A 60 -10.24 -2.16 17.83
N GLU A 61 -9.83 -2.13 19.09
CA GLU A 61 -8.97 -1.09 19.64
C GLU A 61 -7.49 -1.34 19.31
N GLY A 62 -6.75 -0.27 19.04
CA GLY A 62 -5.30 -0.29 18.89
C GLY A 62 -4.80 -1.04 17.66
N VAL A 63 -5.61 -1.15 16.60
CA VAL A 63 -5.24 -1.78 15.33
C VAL A 63 -4.16 -0.98 14.62
N THR A 64 -3.14 -1.67 14.13
CA THR A 64 -2.09 -1.06 13.30
C THR A 64 -2.49 -1.11 11.84
N LEU A 65 -2.79 0.05 11.26
CA LEU A 65 -2.95 0.26 9.84
C LEU A 65 -1.58 0.54 9.21
N GLU A 66 -1.13 -0.32 8.30
CA GLU A 66 0.06 -0.09 7.48
C GLU A 66 -0.33 0.11 6.02
N TRP A 67 0.32 1.07 5.35
CA TRP A 67 0.16 1.27 3.90
C TRP A 67 1.51 1.35 3.20
N VAL A 68 1.54 0.82 1.98
CA VAL A 68 2.65 0.94 1.04
C VAL A 68 2.09 1.36 -0.32
N VAL A 69 2.59 2.47 -0.82
CA VAL A 69 2.27 3.01 -2.14
C VAL A 69 3.41 2.66 -3.09
N ILE A 70 3.05 2.13 -4.26
CA ILE A 70 4.02 1.57 -5.21
C ILE A 70 4.12 2.48 -6.43
N ALA A 71 5.35 2.88 -6.73
CA ALA A 71 5.72 3.55 -7.97
C ALA A 71 6.16 2.52 -9.01
N ARG A 72 5.96 2.87 -10.28
CA ARG A 72 6.59 2.24 -11.44
C ARG A 72 7.37 3.29 -12.21
N ASP A 73 8.64 3.01 -12.44
CA ASP A 73 9.50 3.79 -13.33
C ASP A 73 8.96 3.74 -14.77
N ILE A 74 8.91 4.89 -15.43
CA ILE A 74 8.35 5.02 -16.78
C ILE A 74 9.28 4.39 -17.83
N ARG A 75 10.60 4.51 -17.68
CA ARG A 75 11.60 4.03 -18.64
C ARG A 75 11.82 2.52 -18.53
N ASN A 76 12.20 2.05 -17.35
CA ASN A 76 12.64 0.66 -17.15
C ASN A 76 11.58 -0.24 -16.52
N ARG A 77 10.39 0.29 -16.22
CA ARG A 77 9.24 -0.44 -15.64
C ARG A 77 9.50 -1.06 -14.26
N LYS A 78 10.61 -0.72 -13.60
CA LYS A 78 10.96 -1.18 -12.25
C LYS A 78 9.97 -0.66 -11.23
N LEU A 79 9.62 -1.50 -10.26
CA LEU A 79 8.79 -1.11 -9.12
C LEU A 79 9.66 -0.56 -7.99
N SER A 80 9.13 0.43 -7.27
CA SER A 80 9.73 1.01 -6.07
C SER A 80 8.64 1.44 -5.09
N ILE A 81 9.03 1.68 -3.83
CA ILE A 81 8.12 2.24 -2.82
C ILE A 81 8.12 3.76 -3.00
N ALA A 82 6.95 4.33 -3.26
CA ALA A 82 6.76 5.77 -3.37
C ALA A 82 6.46 6.43 -2.02
N SER A 83 5.71 5.71 -1.17
CA SER A 83 5.39 6.12 0.20
C SER A 83 5.09 4.87 1.02
N ARG A 84 5.42 4.93 2.31
CA ARG A 84 5.06 3.94 3.32
C ARG A 84 4.74 4.70 4.60
N GLY A 85 3.78 4.20 5.35
CA GLY A 85 3.53 4.66 6.71
C GLY A 85 2.72 3.65 7.49
N SER A 86 2.59 3.92 8.77
CA SER A 86 1.72 3.19 9.68
C SER A 86 1.00 4.16 10.60
N ARG A 87 -0.16 3.76 11.11
CA ARG A 87 -0.95 4.50 12.07
C ARG A 87 -1.72 3.53 12.95
N GLN A 88 -1.77 3.82 14.24
CA GLN A 88 -2.67 3.12 15.16
C GLN A 88 -4.06 3.76 15.09
N ILE A 89 -5.09 2.92 14.97
CA ILE A 89 -6.49 3.32 14.86
C ILE A 89 -7.37 2.41 15.72
N ASP A 90 -8.51 2.93 16.15
CA ASP A 90 -9.59 2.16 16.76
C ASP A 90 -10.70 2.04 15.74
N ILE A 91 -11.17 0.82 15.50
CA ILE A 91 -12.21 0.52 14.51
C ILE A 91 -13.51 0.21 15.26
N PRO A 92 -14.53 1.09 15.19
CA PRO A 92 -15.80 0.86 15.87
C PRO A 92 -16.57 -0.32 15.27
N ALA A 93 -17.36 -1.00 16.09
CA ALA A 93 -18.28 -2.07 15.71
C ALA A 93 -19.40 -1.57 14.79
N ASP A 94 -19.82 -2.41 13.84
CA ASP A 94 -20.96 -2.14 12.94
C ASP A 94 -20.93 -0.76 12.23
N GLU A 95 -19.73 -0.20 12.02
CA GLU A 95 -19.52 1.16 11.50
C GLU A 95 -18.50 1.20 10.35
N GLU A 96 -18.68 2.20 9.48
CA GLU A 96 -17.72 2.58 8.45
C GLU A 96 -16.88 3.77 8.92
N MET A 97 -15.57 3.70 8.71
CA MET A 97 -14.66 4.81 8.97
C MET A 97 -13.72 5.05 7.78
N GLU A 98 -13.20 6.28 7.68
CA GLU A 98 -12.23 6.64 6.65
C GLU A 98 -10.90 7.07 7.28
N VAL A 99 -9.81 6.51 6.78
CA VAL A 99 -8.45 6.90 7.14
C VAL A 99 -7.70 7.29 5.87
N THR A 100 -6.94 8.38 5.93
CA THR A 100 -6.09 8.81 4.82
C THR A 100 -4.62 8.50 5.08
N SER A 101 -3.90 8.10 4.02
CA SER A 101 -2.44 7.96 4.08
C SER A 101 -1.76 9.32 4.13
N SER A 102 -0.44 9.35 4.40
CA SER A 102 0.34 10.55 4.08
C SER A 102 0.29 10.86 2.57
N PRO A 103 0.27 12.14 2.15
CA PRO A 103 0.36 12.50 0.73
C PRO A 103 1.64 12.00 0.07
N TYR A 104 1.55 11.67 -1.22
CA TYR A 104 2.68 11.26 -2.05
C TYR A 104 2.59 11.90 -3.43
N SER A 105 3.70 11.90 -4.17
CA SER A 105 3.75 12.51 -5.49
C SER A 105 4.49 11.67 -6.52
N PHE A 106 4.05 11.81 -7.75
CA PHE A 106 4.68 11.22 -8.93
C PHE A 106 5.06 12.33 -9.90
N SER A 107 6.19 12.18 -10.57
CA SER A 107 6.66 13.11 -11.60
C SER A 107 6.82 12.39 -12.93
N LYS A 108 6.38 13.03 -14.01
CA LYS A 108 6.61 12.62 -15.39
C LYS A 108 7.30 13.75 -16.12
N LYS A 109 8.46 13.49 -16.75
CA LYS A 109 9.04 14.38 -17.76
C LYS A 109 8.66 13.82 -19.13
N ASP A 110 8.04 14.64 -19.97
CA ASP A 110 7.79 14.32 -21.36
C ASP A 110 9.14 14.21 -22.11
N GLY A 111 9.22 13.24 -23.03
CA GLY A 111 10.37 13.05 -23.90
C GLY A 111 10.53 14.18 -24.93
N GLU A 112 11.74 14.34 -25.45
CA GLU A 112 12.08 15.33 -26.46
C GLU A 112 12.41 14.64 -27.78
N VAL A 113 11.89 15.15 -28.90
CA VAL A 113 12.29 14.71 -30.25
C VAL A 113 13.07 15.84 -30.90
N ARG A 114 14.31 15.57 -31.30
CA ARG A 114 15.20 16.53 -31.94
C ARG A 114 15.57 16.03 -33.33
N GLU A 115 15.38 16.87 -34.34
CA GLU A 115 15.87 16.57 -35.69
C GLU A 115 17.39 16.76 -35.75
N LEU A 116 18.11 15.69 -36.12
CA LEU A 116 19.53 15.73 -36.38
C LEU A 116 19.74 16.34 -37.76
N ARG A 117 20.27 17.57 -37.76
CA ARG A 117 20.50 18.39 -38.97
C ARG A 117 21.40 17.74 -40.01
N GLU A 118 22.24 16.78 -39.63
CA GLU A 118 23.15 16.09 -40.54
C GLU A 118 23.16 14.59 -40.28
N ASN A 119 22.37 13.85 -41.05
CA ASN A 119 22.46 12.41 -41.12
C ASN A 119 23.72 12.04 -41.94
N ARG A 120 24.85 11.84 -41.26
CA ARG A 120 26.14 11.51 -41.91
C ARG A 120 26.10 10.24 -42.76
N PHE A 121 25.11 9.37 -42.54
CA PHE A 121 24.98 8.08 -43.25
C PHE A 121 23.95 8.11 -44.40
N ARG A 122 22.95 9.02 -44.34
CA ARG A 122 21.94 9.22 -45.38
C ARG A 122 21.45 10.68 -45.40
N PRO A 123 22.18 11.58 -46.08
CA PRO A 123 21.86 13.00 -46.14
C PRO A 123 20.50 13.32 -46.78
N ASP A 124 19.94 12.36 -47.52
CA ASP A 124 18.63 12.42 -48.17
C ASP A 124 17.44 12.20 -47.23
N ARG A 125 17.69 11.80 -45.97
CA ARG A 125 16.63 11.50 -45.00
C ARG A 125 16.83 12.22 -43.67
N PRO A 126 15.79 12.87 -43.14
CA PRO A 126 15.85 13.43 -41.79
C PRO A 126 16.08 12.30 -40.79
N GLN A 127 17.00 12.51 -39.86
CA GLN A 127 17.24 11.61 -38.74
C GLN A 127 16.75 12.29 -37.47
N PHE A 128 16.12 11.54 -36.57
CA PHE A 128 15.60 12.08 -35.31
C PHE A 128 16.32 11.42 -34.14
N ASP A 129 16.70 12.21 -33.15
CA ASP A 129 17.06 11.75 -31.82
C ASP A 129 15.83 11.85 -30.91
N VAL A 130 15.51 10.76 -30.21
CA VAL A 130 14.29 10.63 -29.41
C VAL A 130 14.68 10.31 -27.97
N GLU A 131 14.53 11.29 -27.09
CA GLU A 131 14.61 11.06 -25.66
C GLU A 131 13.25 10.55 -25.15
N PRO A 132 13.16 9.35 -24.54
CA PRO A 132 11.89 8.83 -24.05
C PRO A 132 11.46 9.51 -22.73
N ASP A 133 10.15 9.50 -22.49
CA ASP A 133 9.53 9.92 -21.24
C ASP A 133 10.26 9.33 -20.01
N SER A 134 10.33 10.11 -18.93
CA SER A 134 10.99 9.70 -17.69
C SER A 134 10.21 10.05 -16.44
N GLY A 135 10.65 9.51 -15.31
CA GLY A 135 10.03 9.68 -14.01
C GLY A 135 9.26 8.45 -13.54
N THR A 136 8.29 8.67 -12.66
CA THR A 136 7.54 7.60 -12.00
C THR A 136 6.04 7.82 -12.14
N ARG A 137 5.29 6.73 -12.10
CA ARG A 137 3.82 6.76 -12.06
C ARG A 137 3.31 5.82 -10.98
N TYR A 138 2.07 6.06 -10.56
CA TYR A 138 1.37 5.16 -9.66
C TYR A 138 1.23 3.75 -10.27
N ALA A 139 1.54 2.73 -9.49
CA ALA A 139 1.47 1.33 -9.90
C ALA A 139 0.47 0.50 -9.07
N GLY A 140 0.22 0.91 -7.83
CA GLY A 140 -0.68 0.21 -6.93
C GLY A 140 -0.40 0.51 -5.46
N TYR A 141 -1.06 -0.24 -4.60
CA TYR A 141 -0.95 -0.15 -3.15
C TYR A 141 -0.98 -1.53 -2.48
N ILE A 142 -0.56 -1.56 -1.22
CA ILE A 142 -0.78 -2.63 -0.25
C ILE A 142 -1.18 -1.94 1.06
N VAL A 143 -2.30 -2.34 1.63
CA VAL A 143 -2.81 -1.88 2.92
C VAL A 143 -3.07 -3.11 3.78
N THR A 144 -2.63 -3.08 5.04
CA THR A 144 -2.77 -4.19 5.99
C THR A 144 -3.25 -3.63 7.32
N LEU A 145 -4.26 -4.25 7.91
CA LEU A 145 -4.67 -4.05 9.30
C LEU A 145 -4.13 -5.21 10.13
N THR A 146 -3.36 -4.90 11.17
CA THR A 146 -2.78 -5.90 12.07
C THR A 146 -3.21 -5.61 13.50
N LYS A 147 -3.66 -6.63 14.22
CA LYS A 147 -3.99 -6.58 15.65
C LYS A 147 -3.30 -7.76 16.32
N ASP A 148 -2.56 -7.48 17.39
CA ASP A 148 -1.85 -8.49 18.18
C ASP A 148 -0.99 -9.44 17.31
N ASP A 149 -0.25 -8.85 16.36
CA ASP A 149 0.58 -9.52 15.35
C ASP A 149 -0.17 -10.37 14.29
N GLU A 150 -1.50 -10.38 14.31
CA GLU A 150 -2.35 -11.06 13.34
C GLU A 150 -2.93 -10.09 12.30
N VAL A 151 -2.90 -10.47 11.02
CA VAL A 151 -3.52 -9.69 9.94
C VAL A 151 -5.02 -9.95 9.96
N ILE A 152 -5.80 -8.94 10.36
CA ILE A 152 -7.26 -9.03 10.44
C ILE A 152 -7.93 -8.63 9.12
N ALA A 153 -7.29 -7.75 8.34
CA ALA A 153 -7.76 -7.42 6.99
C ALA A 153 -6.63 -6.91 6.11
N GLU A 154 -6.77 -7.11 4.79
CA GLU A 154 -5.82 -6.57 3.82
C GLU A 154 -6.49 -6.20 2.50
N ALA A 155 -5.94 -5.17 1.86
CA ALA A 155 -6.30 -4.79 0.50
C ALA A 155 -5.03 -4.48 -0.28
N ALA A 156 -4.90 -5.07 -1.46
CA ALA A 156 -3.76 -4.80 -2.33
C ALA A 156 -4.18 -4.78 -3.79
N THR A 157 -3.51 -3.94 -4.57
CA THR A 157 -3.59 -4.05 -6.04
C THR A 157 -3.11 -5.43 -6.48
N THR A 158 -3.85 -6.06 -7.40
CA THR A 158 -3.61 -7.44 -7.83
C THR A 158 -2.15 -7.72 -8.17
N GLY A 159 -1.59 -8.76 -7.55
CA GLY A 159 -0.21 -9.21 -7.77
C GLY A 159 0.87 -8.34 -7.11
N MET A 160 0.53 -7.21 -6.47
CA MET A 160 1.54 -6.32 -5.89
C MET A 160 2.22 -6.91 -4.66
N LYS A 161 1.50 -7.63 -3.78
CA LYS A 161 2.12 -8.32 -2.63
C LYS A 161 3.29 -9.21 -3.06
N LYS A 162 3.06 -10.09 -4.03
CA LYS A 162 4.09 -11.00 -4.57
C LYS A 162 5.26 -10.25 -5.22
N ARG A 163 4.95 -9.23 -6.03
CA ARG A 163 5.97 -8.47 -6.77
C ARG A 163 6.82 -7.57 -5.86
N MET A 164 6.24 -7.08 -4.77
CA MET A 164 6.91 -6.22 -3.81
C MET A 164 7.58 -6.97 -2.67
N ALA A 165 7.28 -8.25 -2.45
CA ALA A 165 7.86 -9.06 -1.37
C ALA A 165 9.39 -8.89 -1.19
N PRO A 166 10.22 -8.89 -2.25
CA PRO A 166 11.67 -8.69 -2.11
C PRO A 166 12.09 -7.30 -1.61
N LEU A 167 11.24 -6.30 -1.80
CA LEU A 167 11.45 -4.93 -1.33
C LEU A 167 10.91 -4.76 0.09
N LEU A 168 9.78 -5.39 0.41
CA LEU A 168 9.19 -5.35 1.75
C LEU A 168 10.03 -6.11 2.79
N SER A 169 10.68 -7.21 2.40
CA SER A 169 11.48 -8.04 3.32
C SER A 169 12.85 -7.46 3.65
N LYS A 170 13.40 -6.59 2.79
CA LYS A 170 14.73 -5.98 3.00
C LYS A 170 14.74 -4.94 4.12
N ASP A 171 13.58 -4.33 4.39
CA ASP A 171 13.46 -3.30 5.42
C ASP A 171 13.26 -3.87 6.84
N LYS A 172 12.86 -5.14 6.99
CA LYS A 172 12.72 -5.80 8.31
C LYS A 172 14.05 -6.24 8.95
N LYS A 173 15.20 -6.00 8.29
CA LYS A 173 16.54 -6.45 8.74
C LYS A 173 17.43 -5.32 9.31
N LYS A 174 16.84 -4.28 9.90
CA LYS A 174 17.61 -3.25 10.62
C LYS A 174 17.16 -3.16 12.06
#